data_AF-A0A6L3C9D9-F1
#
_entry.id   AF-A0A6L3C9D9-F1
#
_cell.length_a   1.000
_cell.length_b   1.000
_cell.length_c   1.000
_cell.angle_alpha   90.00
_cell.angle_beta   90.00
_cell.angle_gamma   90.00
#
_symmetry.space_group_name_H-M   'P 1'
#
loop_
_entity.id
_entity.type
_entity.pdbx_description
1 polymer ?
#
loop_
_entity_poly.entity_id
_entity_poly.type
_entity_poly.pdbx_seq_one_letter_code
_entity_poly.pdbx_strand_id
1 'polypeptide(L)'
;MSVFWRDVKRGQNLYIDDVEGKEEVIGGYRENKLGIDAYARTFGYEPERSRKGFDSVEAAKLFVESFCPWEIFGVRDAMVELESRAKLD
;
A
#
# COMPACT_ATOMS: atom_id res chain seq x y z
N MET A 1 7.63 -12.14 -7.72
CA MET A 1 6.60 -11.29 -7.10
C MET A 1 7.31 -10.30 -6.22
N SER A 2 7.14 -9.01 -6.50
CA SER A 2 7.76 -7.92 -5.74
C SER A 2 6.67 -7.00 -5.22
N VAL A 3 6.83 -6.49 -4.00
CA VAL A 3 5.90 -5.52 -3.42
C VAL A 3 6.61 -4.18 -3.33
N PHE A 4 6.00 -3.12 -3.85
CA PHE A 4 6.65 -1.81 -3.91
C PHE A 4 5.66 -0.66 -3.80
N TRP A 5 6.13 0.44 -3.24
CA TRP A 5 5.38 1.69 -3.22
C TRP A 5 5.56 2.42 -4.55
N ARG A 6 4.49 3.03 -5.07
CA ARG A 6 4.55 3.88 -6.26
C ARG A 6 3.82 5.19 -6.02
N ASP A 7 4.45 6.27 -6.46
CA ASP A 7 3.88 7.62 -6.39
C ASP A 7 2.61 7.77 -7.23
N VAL A 8 1.61 8.41 -6.64
CA VAL A 8 0.39 8.81 -7.30
C VAL A 8 0.13 10.30 -7.03
N LYS A 9 -0.89 10.88 -7.68
CA LYS A 9 -1.17 12.33 -7.63
C LYS A 9 -1.31 12.91 -6.21
N ARG A 10 -1.69 12.09 -5.22
CA ARG A 10 -1.87 12.49 -3.82
C ARG A 10 -1.50 11.34 -2.88
N GLY A 11 -0.21 11.06 -2.72
CA GLY A 11 0.32 9.99 -1.88
C GLY A 11 0.91 8.84 -2.68
N GLN A 12 0.91 7.63 -2.12
CA GLN A 12 1.48 6.45 -2.76
C GLN A 12 0.56 5.24 -2.62
N ASN A 13 0.57 4.40 -3.64
CA ASN A 13 -0.09 3.10 -3.61
C ASN A 13 0.95 2.00 -3.41
N LEU A 14 0.60 0.99 -2.63
CA LEU A 14 1.37 -0.24 -2.51
C LEU A 14 0.90 -1.19 -3.62
N TYR A 15 1.85 -1.63 -4.43
CA TYR A 15 1.62 -2.56 -5.54
C TYR A 15 2.26 -3.91 -5.25
N ILE A 16 1.68 -4.96 -5.84
CA ILE A 16 2.32 -6.25 -6.01
C ILE A 16 2.47 -6.54 -7.50
N ASP A 17 3.65 -7.00 -7.90
CA ASP A 17 3.90 -7.60 -9.21
C ASP A 17 3.65 -9.10 -9.15
N ASP A 18 2.69 -9.60 -9.92
CA ASP A 18 2.45 -11.04 -10.11
C ASP A 18 3.41 -11.62 -11.16
N VAL A 19 3.54 -12.96 -11.23
CA VAL A 19 4.45 -13.66 -12.15
C VAL A 19 4.13 -13.35 -13.63
N GLU A 20 2.91 -12.92 -13.93
CA GLU A 20 2.49 -12.50 -15.27
C GLU A 20 2.82 -11.02 -15.61
N GLY A 21 3.53 -10.29 -14.74
CA GLY A 21 3.84 -8.87 -14.93
C GLY A 21 2.64 -7.94 -14.74
N LYS A 22 1.60 -8.41 -14.05
CA LYS A 22 0.44 -7.59 -13.67
C LYS A 22 0.71 -6.93 -12.32
N GLU A 23 0.63 -5.61 -12.32
CA GLU A 23 0.77 -4.79 -11.13
C GLU A 23 -0.61 -4.54 -10.50
N GLU A 24 -0.87 -5.14 -9.35
CA GLU A 24 -2.13 -4.99 -8.61
C GLU A 24 -1.94 -4.04 -7.42
N VAL A 25 -2.89 -3.12 -7.21
CA VAL A 25 -2.89 -2.28 -6.00
C VAL A 25 -3.37 -3.11 -4.82
N ILE A 26 -2.55 -3.18 -3.77
CA ILE A 26 -2.84 -3.95 -2.53
C ILE A 26 -2.98 -3.05 -1.30
N GLY A 27 -2.80 -1.76 -1.46
CA GLY A 27 -2.98 -0.77 -0.39
C GLY A 27 -2.54 0.59 -0.84
N GLY A 28 -2.56 1.55 0.07
CA GLY A 28 -2.08 2.88 -0.23
C GLY A 28 -2.30 3.85 0.91
N TYR A 29 -1.65 5.01 0.79
CA TYR A 29 -1.98 6.17 1.58
C TYR A 29 -2.25 7.36 0.68
N ARG A 30 -3.03 8.31 1.19
CA ARG A 30 -3.36 9.56 0.54
C ARG A 30 -3.15 10.73 1.46
N GLU A 31 -2.50 11.75 0.94
CA GLU A 31 -2.31 13.00 1.65
C GLU A 31 -3.53 13.91 1.45
N ASN A 32 -4.12 14.32 2.56
CA ASN A 32 -5.24 15.25 2.61
C ASN A 32 -4.87 16.47 3.46
N LYS A 33 -5.67 17.55 3.35
CA LYS A 33 -5.47 18.80 4.11
C LYS A 33 -5.49 18.62 5.63
N LEU A 34 -6.08 17.52 6.12
CA LEU A 34 -6.31 17.24 7.54
C LEU A 34 -5.41 16.10 8.07
N GLY A 35 -4.47 15.61 7.26
CA GLY A 35 -3.61 14.48 7.60
C GLY A 35 -3.56 13.43 6.49
N ILE A 36 -3.03 12.26 6.83
CA ILE A 36 -2.82 11.18 5.87
C ILE A 36 -3.82 10.06 6.13
N ASP A 37 -4.47 9.58 5.07
CA ASP A 37 -5.39 8.46 5.14
C ASP A 37 -4.73 7.23 4.55
N ALA A 38 -4.79 6.09 5.23
CA ALA A 38 -4.18 4.84 4.80
C ALA A 38 -5.21 3.71 4.70
N TYR A 39 -4.99 2.79 3.77
CA TYR A 39 -5.80 1.58 3.65
C TYR A 39 -4.99 0.39 3.15
N ALA A 40 -5.33 -0.81 3.63
CA ALA A 40 -4.83 -2.09 3.14
C ALA A 40 -5.96 -2.88 2.48
N ARG A 41 -5.70 -3.49 1.32
CA ARG A 41 -6.68 -4.30 0.60
C ARG A 41 -6.92 -5.63 1.31
N THR A 42 -8.13 -6.15 1.16
CA THR A 42 -8.55 -7.47 1.64
C THR A 42 -9.66 -8.03 0.73
N PHE A 43 -9.99 -9.31 0.88
CA PHE A 43 -11.11 -9.97 0.20
C PHE A 43 -12.48 -9.60 0.80
N GLY A 44 -12.53 -9.04 2.01
CA GLY A 44 -13.76 -8.77 2.75
C GLY A 44 -13.96 -7.31 3.17
N TYR A 45 -14.94 -7.10 4.04
CA TYR A 45 -15.11 -5.82 4.72
C TYR A 45 -14.35 -5.84 6.04
N GLU A 46 -13.18 -5.19 6.08
CA GLU A 46 -12.37 -5.04 7.30
C GLU A 46 -12.13 -3.53 7.55
N PRO A 47 -12.99 -2.87 8.33
CA PRO A 47 -12.88 -1.43 8.58
C PRO A 47 -11.58 -1.06 9.30
N GLU A 48 -11.01 -1.98 10.08
CA GLU A 48 -9.73 -1.81 10.78
C GLU A 48 -8.55 -1.64 9.83
N ARG A 49 -8.67 -2.11 8.57
CA ARG A 49 -7.66 -1.94 7.53
C ARG A 49 -7.69 -0.55 6.89
N SER A 50 -8.60 0.34 7.31
CA SER A 50 -8.65 1.72 6.85
C SER A 50 -8.64 2.68 8.02
N ARG A 51 -7.65 3.58 8.04
CA ARG A 51 -7.50 4.57 9.10
C ARG A 51 -7.16 5.93 8.49
N LYS A 52 -7.73 6.98 9.09
CA LYS A 52 -7.58 8.36 8.65
C LYS A 52 -6.81 9.18 9.68
N GLY A 53 -6.19 10.26 9.21
CA GLY A 53 -5.54 11.24 10.09
C GLY A 53 -4.22 10.76 10.70
N PHE A 54 -3.41 10.03 9.95
CA PHE A 54 -2.01 9.81 10.32
C PHE A 54 -1.22 11.12 10.24
N ASP A 55 -0.33 11.33 11.22
CA ASP A 55 0.54 12.50 11.31
C ASP A 55 1.75 12.44 10.36
N SER A 56 2.08 11.26 9.82
CA SER A 56 3.26 11.06 8.97
C SER A 56 3.10 9.93 7.97
N VAL A 57 3.78 10.06 6.83
CA VAL A 57 3.77 9.06 5.74
C VAL A 57 4.31 7.72 6.22
N GLU A 58 5.39 7.72 6.99
CA GLU A 58 6.00 6.50 7.54
C GLU A 58 5.00 5.72 8.41
N ALA A 59 4.25 6.42 9.27
CA ALA A 59 3.22 5.80 10.11
C ALA A 59 2.09 5.19 9.26
N ALA A 60 1.69 5.87 8.18
CA ALA A 60 0.69 5.35 7.25
C ALA A 60 1.20 4.12 6.49
N LYS A 61 2.46 4.11 6.03
CA LYS A 61 3.07 2.95 5.37
C LYS A 61 3.19 1.74 6.28
N LEU A 62 3.74 1.94 7.49
CA LEU A 62 3.85 0.88 8.50
C LEU A 62 2.47 0.28 8.85
N PHE A 63 1.43 1.11 8.92
CA PHE A 63 0.08 0.62 9.12
C PHE A 63 -0.40 -0.28 7.98
N VAL A 64 -0.17 0.10 6.72
CA VAL A 64 -0.56 -0.74 5.56
C VAL A 64 0.24 -2.05 5.55
N GLU A 65 1.55 -1.97 5.75
CA GLU A 65 2.45 -3.13 5.76
C GLU A 65 2.16 -4.09 6.92
N SER A 66 1.72 -3.57 8.07
CA SER A 66 1.29 -4.38 9.23
C SER A 66 0.14 -5.34 8.95
N PHE A 67 -0.66 -5.11 7.90
CA PHE A 67 -1.75 -6.02 7.51
C PHE A 67 -1.33 -7.06 6.48
N CYS A 68 -0.06 -7.05 6.07
CA CYS A 68 0.51 -7.94 5.06
C CYS A 68 -0.44 -8.12 3.86
N PRO A 69 -0.89 -7.04 3.18
CA PRO A 69 -1.96 -7.12 2.19
C PRO A 69 -1.61 -7.99 0.97
N TRP A 70 -0.34 -8.33 0.77
CA TRP A 70 0.14 -9.27 -0.25
C TRP A 70 -0.22 -10.73 0.05
N GLU A 71 -0.58 -11.08 1.29
CA GLU A 71 -1.02 -12.43 1.66
C GLU A 71 -2.29 -12.86 0.93
N ILE A 72 -3.12 -11.91 0.50
CA ILE A 72 -4.31 -12.20 -0.31
C ILE A 72 -3.96 -12.76 -1.69
N PHE A 73 -2.71 -12.55 -2.14
CA PHE A 73 -2.15 -13.13 -3.36
C PHE A 73 -1.30 -14.39 -3.09
N GLY A 74 -1.33 -14.91 -1.86
CA GLY A 74 -0.58 -16.11 -1.46
C GLY A 74 0.90 -15.88 -1.18
N VAL A 75 1.36 -14.63 -1.14
CA VAL A 75 2.74 -14.28 -0.80
C VAL A 75 2.86 -14.15 0.71
N ARG A 76 3.79 -14.87 1.35
CA ARG A 76 3.95 -14.82 2.82
C ARG A 76 5.21 -14.09 3.27
N ASP A 77 6.22 -14.03 2.42
CA ASP A 77 7.53 -13.43 2.71
C ASP A 77 7.84 -12.34 1.67
N ALA A 78 6.86 -11.46 1.41
CA ALA A 78 7.06 -10.38 0.46
C ALA A 78 8.03 -9.36 1.05
N MET A 79 9.12 -9.09 0.35
CA MET A 79 10.01 -7.99 0.68
C MET A 79 9.46 -6.71 0.04
N VAL A 80 9.03 -5.76 0.87
CA VAL A 80 8.59 -4.44 0.40
C VAL A 80 9.82 -3.62 0.00
N GLU A 81 9.85 -3.12 -1.22
CA GLU A 81 10.92 -2.24 -1.68
C GLU A 81 10.91 -0.93 -0.87
N LEU A 82 12.08 -0.57 -0.32
CA LEU A 82 12.26 0.63 0.50
C LEU A 82 12.09 1.92 -0.32
N GLU A 83 12.57 1.89 -1.56
CA GLU A 83 12.45 3.00 -2.48
C GLU A 83 11.11 2.95 -3.21
N SER A 84 10.38 4.07 -3.17
CA SER A 84 9.17 4.23 -3.95
C SER A 84 9.50 4.49 -5.42
N ARG A 85 8.78 3.83 -6.32
CA ARG A 85 8.87 4.02 -7.76
C ARG A 85 8.10 5.27 -8.18
N ALA A 86 8.65 6.03 -9.13
CA ALA A 86 7.97 7.19 -9.69
C ALA A 86 6.63 6.81 -10.36
N LYS A 87 5.69 7.76 -10.39
CA LYS A 87 4.44 7.63 -11.14
C LYS A 87 4.76 7.34 -12.61
N LEU A 88 4.13 6.33 -13.21
CA LEU A 88 4.14 6.15 -14.67
C LEU A 88 3.32 7.31 -15.29
N ASP A 89 3.92 8.03 -16.23
CA ASP A 89 3.29 9.17 -16.91
C ASP A 89 2.10 8.74 -17.77
#